data_AF-A0A5R9C753-F1
#
_entry.id   AF-A0A5R9C753-F1
#
_cell.length_a   1.000
_cell.length_b   1.000
_cell.length_c   1.000
_cell.angle_alpha   90.00
_cell.angle_beta   90.00
_cell.angle_gamma   90.00
#
_symmetry.space_group_name_H-M   'P 1'
#
loop_
_entity.id
_entity.type
_entity.pdbx_description
1 polymer ?
#
loop_
_entity_poly.entity_id
_entity_poly.type
_entity_poly.pdbx_seq_one_letter_code
_entity_poly.pdbx_strand_id
1 'polypeptide(L)'
;MSWRIARQFVETDLGDPSSVDVPVDQLTDLELNRMLAEEIADDSLLSMNLERSYQDGDPNTIHITVIDEECTVVSMTNTLTNFFGSGEYTDGFFLNNQMDRFDIGQTDQNVPEPGRRSIT
;
A
#
# COMPACT_ATOMS: atom_id res chain seq x y z
N MET A 1 11.29 -10.10 -10.33
CA MET A 1 10.77 -11.24 -9.53
C MET A 1 10.61 -10.86 -8.06
N SER A 2 11.57 -10.21 -7.40
CA SER A 2 11.47 -9.76 -5.98
C SER A 2 10.24 -8.90 -5.67
N TRP A 3 9.83 -8.04 -6.61
CA TRP A 3 8.58 -7.28 -6.50
C TRP A 3 7.34 -8.17 -6.28
N ARG A 4 7.30 -9.39 -6.82
CA ARG A 4 6.15 -10.29 -6.66
C ARG A 4 6.04 -10.84 -5.24
N ILE A 5 7.16 -11.17 -4.61
CA ILE A 5 7.20 -11.61 -3.21
C ILE A 5 6.84 -10.44 -2.27
N ALA A 6 7.39 -9.25 -2.52
CA ALA A 6 7.00 -8.05 -1.80
C ALA A 6 5.49 -7.75 -1.96
N ARG A 7 4.95 -7.91 -3.19
CA ARG A 7 3.52 -7.75 -3.44
C ARG A 7 2.68 -8.83 -2.73
N GLN A 8 3.16 -10.07 -2.65
CA GLN A 8 2.46 -11.12 -1.92
C GLN A 8 2.30 -10.75 -0.44
N PHE A 9 3.32 -10.18 0.19
CA PHE A 9 3.22 -9.68 1.56
C PHE A 9 2.14 -8.60 1.72
N VAL A 10 2.01 -7.68 0.75
CA VAL A 10 0.91 -6.70 0.74
C VAL A 10 -0.46 -7.39 0.68
N GLU A 11 -0.55 -8.50 -0.05
CA GLU A 11 -1.80 -9.25 -0.20
C GLU A 11 -2.16 -10.08 1.05
N THR A 12 -1.18 -10.53 1.83
CA THR A 12 -1.41 -11.50 2.91
C THR A 12 -1.29 -10.93 4.32
N ASP A 13 -0.36 -10.00 4.55
CA ASP A 13 0.11 -9.65 5.90
C ASP A 13 -0.01 -8.16 6.26
N LEU A 14 -0.22 -7.29 5.26
CA LEU A 14 -0.32 -5.85 5.48
C LEU A 14 -1.71 -5.47 6.04
N GLY A 15 -1.75 -4.48 6.92
CA GLY A 15 -2.97 -3.98 7.55
C GLY A 15 -2.69 -2.75 8.42
N ASP A 16 -3.71 -2.22 9.10
CA ASP A 16 -3.53 -1.13 10.07
C ASP A 16 -2.79 -1.62 11.32
N PRO A 17 -1.56 -1.15 11.62
CA PRO A 17 -0.80 -1.62 12.79
C PRO A 17 -1.45 -1.27 14.14
N SER A 18 -2.44 -0.38 14.16
CA SER A 18 -3.22 -0.10 15.37
C SER A 18 -4.30 -1.15 15.64
N SER A 19 -4.63 -1.97 14.65
CA SER A 19 -5.71 -2.96 14.69
C SER A 19 -5.19 -4.41 14.55
N VAL A 20 -4.10 -4.61 13.81
CA VAL A 20 -3.52 -5.94 13.55
C VAL A 20 -2.01 -5.94 13.77
N ASP A 21 -1.44 -7.12 14.02
CA ASP A 21 0.00 -7.32 14.11
C ASP A 21 0.60 -7.51 12.71
N VAL A 22 1.43 -6.57 12.28
CA VAL A 22 2.12 -6.62 10.99
C VAL A 22 3.56 -7.06 11.23
N PRO A 23 4.03 -8.18 10.65
CA PRO A 23 5.33 -8.76 10.96
C PRO A 23 6.50 -8.03 10.25
N VAL A 24 6.70 -6.76 10.59
CA VAL A 24 7.73 -5.88 10.00
C VAL A 24 9.15 -6.44 10.20
N ASP A 25 9.41 -7.08 11.34
CA ASP A 25 10.71 -7.68 11.63
C ASP A 25 11.04 -8.81 10.64
N GLN A 26 10.05 -9.60 10.23
CA GLN A 26 10.25 -10.64 9.21
C GLN A 26 10.49 -10.01 7.84
N LEU A 27 9.71 -8.97 7.49
CA LEU A 27 9.86 -8.26 6.22
C LEU A 27 11.26 -7.66 6.05
N THR A 28 11.87 -7.21 7.14
CA THR A 28 13.18 -6.55 7.16
C THR A 28 14.33 -7.46 7.58
N ASP A 29 14.08 -8.75 7.84
CA ASP A 29 15.11 -9.70 8.23
C ASP A 29 16.11 -9.96 7.09
N LEU A 30 17.40 -9.83 7.41
CA LEU A 30 18.46 -9.92 6.42
C LEU A 30 18.64 -11.34 5.87
N GLU A 31 18.59 -12.35 6.74
CA GLU A 31 18.87 -13.74 6.36
C GLU A 31 17.69 -14.34 5.58
N LEU A 32 16.45 -14.04 6.00
CA LEU A 32 15.24 -14.39 5.28
C LEU A 32 15.24 -13.78 3.87
N ASN A 33 15.53 -12.48 3.75
CA ASN A 33 15.58 -11.82 2.45
C ASN A 33 16.70 -12.38 1.55
N ARG A 34 17.83 -12.83 2.13
CA ARG A 34 18.89 -13.52 1.39
C ARG A 34 18.42 -14.86 0.82
N MET A 35 17.75 -15.69 1.65
CA MET A 35 17.19 -16.97 1.21
C MET A 35 16.14 -16.77 0.10
N LEU A 36 15.23 -15.80 0.28
CA LEU A 36 14.21 -15.46 -0.73
C LEU A 36 14.85 -15.00 -2.05
N ALA A 37 15.94 -14.23 -1.99
CA ALA A 37 16.66 -13.78 -3.17
C ALA A 37 17.30 -14.94 -3.97
N GLU A 38 17.80 -15.97 -3.28
CA GLU A 38 18.33 -17.19 -3.92
C GLU A 38 17.22 -17.99 -4.59
N GLU A 39 16.05 -18.13 -3.97
CA GLU A 39 14.88 -18.82 -4.54
C GLU A 39 14.31 -18.12 -5.78
N ILE A 40 14.31 -16.78 -5.77
CA ILE A 40 13.88 -15.95 -6.92
C ILE A 40 14.74 -16.17 -8.17
N ALA A 41 16.03 -16.49 -8.00
CA ALA A 41 16.97 -16.59 -9.12
C ALA A 41 16.71 -17.81 -10.03
N ASP A 42 15.88 -18.77 -9.58
CA ASP A 42 15.65 -20.06 -10.27
C ASP A 42 14.41 -20.08 -11.20
N ASP A 43 13.95 -18.89 -11.64
CA ASP A 43 12.98 -18.64 -12.74
C ASP A 43 11.63 -19.40 -12.70
N SER A 44 11.25 -19.98 -11.56
CA SER A 44 9.89 -20.45 -11.33
C SER A 44 8.98 -19.23 -11.15
N LEU A 45 8.31 -18.83 -12.23
CA LEU A 45 7.29 -17.79 -12.21
C LEU A 45 6.20 -18.18 -11.19
N LEU A 46 6.31 -17.68 -9.96
CA LEU A 46 5.24 -17.79 -8.95
C LEU A 46 3.92 -17.39 -9.62
N SER A 47 2.95 -18.30 -9.60
CA SER A 47 1.67 -18.10 -10.26
C SER A 47 0.94 -16.94 -9.58
N MET A 48 0.88 -15.80 -10.24
CA MET A 48 0.03 -14.70 -9.79
C MET A 48 -1.40 -14.96 -10.26
N ASN A 49 -2.35 -14.82 -9.34
CA ASN A 49 -3.75 -14.79 -9.71
C ASN A 49 -4.03 -13.43 -10.38
N LEU A 50 -3.90 -13.38 -11.71
CA LEU A 50 -4.06 -12.17 -12.53
C LEU A 50 -5.51 -11.68 -12.62
N GLU A 51 -6.47 -12.42 -12.06
CA GLU A 51 -7.90 -12.10 -12.16
C GLU A 51 -8.34 -10.94 -11.26
N ARG A 52 -7.55 -10.56 -10.24
CA ARG A 52 -7.80 -9.37 -9.42
C ARG A 52 -6.99 -8.17 -9.97
N SER A 53 -7.59 -7.46 -10.91
CA SER A 53 -7.22 -6.05 -11.12
C SER A 53 -7.77 -5.24 -9.94
N TYR A 54 -6.89 -4.58 -9.19
CA TYR A 54 -7.32 -3.46 -8.35
C TYR A 54 -8.05 -2.46 -9.24
N GLN A 55 -9.17 -1.93 -8.74
CA GLN A 55 -10.14 -1.17 -9.52
C GLN A 55 -9.47 -0.20 -10.51
N ASP A 56 -9.99 -0.21 -11.73
CA ASP A 56 -9.61 0.65 -12.86
C ASP A 56 -10.02 2.09 -12.54
N GLY A 57 -9.19 2.79 -11.76
CA GLY A 57 -9.31 4.22 -11.48
C GLY A 57 -8.25 5.01 -12.24
N ASP A 58 -8.41 6.33 -12.29
CA ASP A 58 -7.35 7.27 -12.67
C ASP A 58 -6.64 7.73 -11.38
N PRO A 59 -5.67 6.96 -10.83
CA PRO A 59 -5.02 7.32 -9.59
C PRO A 59 -4.30 8.65 -9.75
N ASN A 60 -4.44 9.52 -8.76
CA ASN A 60 -3.74 10.79 -8.74
C ASN A 60 -3.28 11.12 -7.32
N THR A 61 -2.02 11.49 -7.20
CA THR A 61 -1.35 11.73 -5.94
C THR A 61 -0.36 12.85 -6.14
N ILE A 62 -0.36 13.81 -5.21
CA ILE A 62 0.59 14.92 -5.18
C ILE A 62 1.68 14.57 -4.18
N HIS A 63 2.93 14.80 -4.57
CA HIS A 63 4.09 14.67 -3.69
C HIS A 63 4.86 15.98 -3.67
N ILE A 64 5.24 16.43 -2.48
CA ILE A 64 6.08 17.62 -2.29
C ILE A 64 7.24 17.28 -1.36
N THR A 65 8.39 17.88 -1.65
CA THR A 65 9.59 17.83 -0.81
C THR A 65 10.07 19.26 -0.55
N VAL A 66 10.32 19.58 0.71
CA VAL A 66 10.76 20.91 1.15
C VAL A 66 12.00 20.76 2.03
N ILE A 67 12.98 21.64 1.83
CA ILE A 67 14.19 21.75 2.66
C ILE A 67 14.32 23.22 3.06
N ASP A 68 14.49 23.52 4.35
CA ASP A 68 14.71 24.88 4.85
C ASP A 68 16.19 25.17 5.19
N GLU A 69 16.48 26.41 5.60
CA GLU A 69 17.83 26.87 5.95
C GLU A 69 18.38 26.22 7.23
N GLU A 70 17.51 25.68 8.08
CA GLU A 70 17.88 24.94 9.30
C GLU A 70 18.13 23.45 9.03
N CYS A 71 18.12 23.05 7.75
CA CYS A 71 18.21 21.67 7.29
C CYS A 71 17.02 20.78 7.72
N THR A 72 15.86 21.35 8.01
CA THR A 72 14.61 20.60 8.15
C THR A 72 14.20 20.05 6.79
N VAL A 73 13.92 18.75 6.72
CA VAL A 73 13.46 18.07 5.50
C VAL A 73 12.04 17.56 5.72
N VAL A 74 11.12 17.96 4.85
CA VAL A 74 9.75 17.44 4.81
C VAL A 74 9.54 16.74 3.47
N SER A 75 9.10 15.48 3.53
CA SER A 75 8.64 14.69 2.39
C SER A 75 7.18 14.34 2.64
N MET A 76 6.26 14.86 1.83
CA MET A 76 4.82 14.72 2.03
C MET A 76 4.14 14.22 0.76
N THR A 77 3.34 13.18 0.91
CA THR A 77 2.46 12.64 -0.13
C THR A 77 1.01 12.87 0.30
N ASN A 78 0.19 13.44 -0.58
CA ASN A 78 -1.23 13.68 -0.35
C ASN A 78 -2.04 13.14 -1.55
N THR A 79 -3.16 12.48 -1.28
CA THR A 79 -3.99 11.82 -2.30
C THR A 79 -5.47 11.85 -1.93
N LEU A 80 -6.33 11.92 -2.94
CA LEU A 80 -7.75 11.61 -2.82
C LEU A 80 -8.06 10.15 -3.21
N THR A 81 -7.03 9.34 -3.45
CA THR A 81 -7.02 8.03 -4.12
C THR A 81 -7.08 8.18 -5.64
N ASN A 82 -8.18 8.71 -6.18
CA ASN A 82 -8.36 8.98 -7.61
C ASN A 82 -8.32 10.49 -7.91
N PHE A 83 -8.24 10.87 -9.19
CA PHE A 83 -8.08 12.27 -9.63
C PHE A 83 -9.02 13.28 -8.96
N PHE A 84 -10.31 12.97 -8.85
CA PHE A 84 -11.29 13.77 -8.10
C PHE A 84 -11.81 13.05 -6.84
N GLY A 85 -11.06 12.07 -6.34
CA GLY A 85 -11.49 11.19 -5.26
C GLY A 85 -12.79 10.46 -5.61
N SER A 86 -13.80 10.61 -4.76
CA SER A 86 -15.14 10.07 -5.02
C SER A 86 -15.93 10.85 -6.07
N GLY A 87 -15.46 12.04 -6.48
CA GLY A 87 -16.20 12.98 -7.32
C GLY A 87 -17.20 13.86 -6.55
N GLU A 88 -17.44 13.55 -5.27
CA GLU A 88 -18.29 14.36 -4.39
C GLU A 88 -17.58 15.67 -4.04
N TYR A 89 -18.24 16.79 -4.28
CA TYR A 89 -17.69 18.13 -4.08
C TYR A 89 -18.45 18.88 -2.99
N THR A 90 -17.72 19.46 -2.04
CA THR A 90 -18.29 20.30 -0.97
C THR A 90 -17.34 21.43 -0.63
N ASP A 91 -17.88 22.62 -0.36
CA ASP A 91 -17.15 23.77 0.22
C ASP A 91 -15.78 24.11 -0.40
N GLY A 92 -15.60 23.87 -1.70
CA GLY A 92 -14.34 24.18 -2.39
C GLY A 92 -13.42 22.98 -2.66
N PHE A 93 -13.75 21.77 -2.21
CA PHE A 93 -12.88 20.60 -2.33
C PHE A 93 -13.65 19.31 -2.66
N PHE A 94 -12.92 18.33 -3.20
CA PHE A 94 -13.42 16.99 -3.46
C PHE A 94 -13.17 16.06 -2.26
N LEU A 95 -14.12 15.16 -2.00
CA LEU A 95 -13.95 14.11 -0.99
C LEU A 95 -13.15 12.94 -1.58
N ASN A 96 -12.33 12.29 -0.74
CA ASN A 96 -11.58 11.12 -1.15
C ASN A 96 -12.48 9.88 -1.28
N ASN A 97 -12.00 8.87 -2.00
CA ASN A 97 -12.56 7.53 -2.03
C ASN A 97 -11.60 6.48 -1.45
N GLN A 98 -10.88 6.82 -0.37
CA GLN A 98 -9.87 5.92 0.22
C GLN A 98 -10.45 4.61 0.76
N MET A 99 -11.75 4.57 1.08
CA MET A 99 -12.42 3.37 1.59
C MET A 99 -12.34 2.21 0.59
N ASP A 100 -12.21 2.47 -0.72
CA ASP A 100 -12.04 1.45 -1.75
C ASP A 100 -10.76 0.62 -1.53
N ARG A 101 -9.77 1.16 -0.80
CA ARG A 101 -8.53 0.44 -0.47
C ARG A 101 -8.70 -0.66 0.58
N PHE A 102 -9.87 -0.79 1.21
CA PHE A 102 -10.18 -1.98 2.01
C PHE A 102 -10.33 -3.25 1.16
N ASP A 103 -10.48 -3.10 -0.17
CA ASP A 103 -10.45 -4.25 -1.10
C ASP A 103 -9.03 -4.79 -1.36
N ILE A 104 -7.99 -4.13 -0.80
CA ILE A 104 -6.59 -4.59 -0.84
C ILE A 104 -6.39 -5.75 0.12
N GLY A 105 -5.78 -6.81 -0.39
CA GLY A 105 -5.48 -8.01 0.39
C GLY A 105 -6.41 -9.19 0.09
N GLN A 106 -6.03 -10.34 0.64
CA GLN A 106 -6.70 -11.63 0.51
C GLN A 106 -7.06 -12.24 1.86
N THR A 107 -6.75 -11.53 2.95
CA THR A 107 -6.92 -11.96 4.33
C THR A 107 -7.74 -10.93 5.11
N ASP A 108 -8.11 -11.27 6.34
CA ASP A 108 -8.89 -10.39 7.21
C ASP A 108 -8.06 -9.22 7.80
N GLN A 109 -6.81 -9.05 7.36
CA GLN A 109 -5.85 -8.03 7.82
C GLN A 109 -6.22 -6.60 7.39
N ASN A 110 -7.16 -6.43 6.46
CA ASN A 110 -7.61 -5.13 5.96
C ASN A 110 -9.15 -5.06 5.83
N VAL A 111 -9.88 -5.64 6.79
CA VAL A 111 -11.36 -5.54 6.84
C VAL A 111 -11.76 -4.18 7.39
N PRO A 112 -12.78 -3.51 6.81
CA PRO A 112 -13.23 -2.20 7.28
C PRO A 112 -13.88 -2.29 8.68
N GLU A 113 -13.40 -1.48 9.61
CA GLU A 113 -13.91 -1.36 10.98
C GLU A 113 -13.92 0.11 11.44
N PRO A 114 -14.80 0.50 12.37
CA PRO A 114 -14.81 1.87 12.90
C PRO A 114 -13.45 2.29 13.48
N GLY A 115 -12.88 3.36 12.94
CA GLY A 115 -11.60 3.92 13.38
C GLY A 115 -10.35 3.24 12.80
N ARG A 116 -10.51 2.12 12.07
CA ARG A 116 -9.44 1.44 11.36
C ARG A 116 -9.13 2.15 10.05
N ARG A 117 -7.86 2.20 9.69
CA ARG A 117 -7.37 2.76 8.41
C ARG A 117 -7.18 1.64 7.39
N SER A 118 -7.46 1.93 6.13
CA SER A 118 -7.13 0.99 5.06
C SER A 118 -5.63 0.95 4.82
N ILE A 119 -5.15 -0.12 4.18
CA ILE A 119 -3.87 -0.10 3.48
C ILE A 119 -3.82 1.13 2.53
N THR A 120 -2.66 1.77 2.41
CA THR A 120 -2.45 2.97 1.57
C THR A 120 -1.17 2.87 0.76
#